data_AF-A0A8T3TMN4-F1
#
_entry.id   AF-A0A8T3TMN4-F1
#
_cell.length_a   1.000
_cell.length_b   1.000
_cell.length_c   1.000
_cell.angle_alpha   90.00
_cell.angle_beta   90.00
_cell.angle_gamma   90.00
#
_symmetry.space_group_name_H-M   'P 1'
#
loop_
_entity.id
_entity.type
_entity.pdbx_description
1 polymer ?
#
loop_
_entity_poly.entity_id
_entity_poly.type
_entity_poly.pdbx_seq_one_letter_code
_entity_poly.pdbx_strand_id
1 'polypeptide(L)'
;HLVGPERTGDMELIELDDRFVLRFDPCGSGGRTLRGDPIEGTGPRMQPPYDWTVTEEKHSWNHYTPGVCLYCTHCIILMEEMPMDRFGYPVRVIDPPLYDADRTAVGEAPKCQWQMFKDPTQVPAEYYERVGRTKPTSFGSKAHGARELPVITSGLPGAG
;
A
#
# COMPACT_ATOMS: atom_id res chain seq x y z
N HIS A 1 -0.53 -13.28 1.31
CA HIS A 1 -1.50 -12.32 0.74
C HIS A 1 -2.12 -13.01 -0.48
N LEU A 2 -3.46 -13.07 -0.60
CA LEU A 2 -4.14 -13.81 -1.69
C LEU A 2 -4.06 -13.04 -3.02
N VAL A 3 -2.85 -12.93 -3.57
CA VAL A 3 -2.54 -12.14 -4.77
C VAL A 3 -2.48 -13.03 -6.01
N GLY A 4 -2.54 -12.41 -7.18
CA GLY A 4 -2.59 -13.09 -8.46
C GLY A 4 -4.01 -13.57 -8.83
N PRO A 5 -4.21 -13.97 -10.10
CA PRO A 5 -5.51 -14.40 -10.60
C PRO A 5 -6.05 -15.59 -9.80
N GLU A 6 -5.19 -16.58 -9.54
CA GLU A 6 -5.55 -17.84 -8.89
C GLU A 6 -5.48 -17.79 -7.35
N ARG A 7 -5.23 -16.62 -6.74
CA ARG A 7 -5.05 -16.43 -5.27
C ARG A 7 -3.91 -17.24 -4.64
N THR A 8 -3.00 -17.77 -5.46
CA THR A 8 -1.89 -18.65 -5.07
C THR A 8 -0.65 -17.90 -4.58
N GLY A 9 -0.65 -16.57 -4.63
CA GLY A 9 0.48 -15.76 -4.21
C GLY A 9 1.36 -15.28 -5.37
N ASP A 10 0.89 -15.41 -6.61
CA ASP A 10 1.64 -14.97 -7.79
C ASP A 10 1.80 -13.44 -7.79
N MET A 11 3.06 -13.02 -7.70
CA MET A 11 3.46 -11.62 -7.67
C MET A 11 4.83 -11.44 -8.32
N GLU A 12 5.08 -10.26 -8.85
CA GLU A 12 6.42 -9.89 -9.29
C GLU A 12 7.19 -9.32 -8.11
N LEU A 13 8.42 -9.80 -7.92
CA LEU A 13 9.41 -9.16 -7.07
C LEU A 13 10.52 -8.63 -7.95
N ILE A 14 10.73 -7.32 -7.90
CA ILE A 14 11.81 -6.64 -8.59
C ILE A 14 12.73 -6.08 -7.51
N GLU A 15 13.99 -6.47 -7.53
CA GLU A 15 15.01 -5.89 -6.68
C GLU A 15 15.75 -4.79 -7.44
N LEU A 16 15.76 -3.58 -6.87
CA LEU A 16 16.56 -2.46 -7.32
C LEU A 16 17.66 -2.19 -6.28
N ASP A 17 18.63 -1.35 -6.64
CA ASP A 17 19.75 -1.03 -5.74
C ASP A 17 19.29 -0.43 -4.41
N ASP A 18 18.28 0.44 -4.43
CA ASP A 18 17.78 1.21 -3.29
C ASP A 18 16.51 0.65 -2.65
N ARG A 19 15.76 -0.21 -3.36
CA ARG A 19 14.45 -0.69 -2.91
C ARG A 19 14.03 -2.02 -3.51
N PHE A 20 13.08 -2.66 -2.85
CA PHE A 20 12.31 -3.77 -3.42
C PHE A 20 10.97 -3.24 -3.95
N VAL A 21 10.53 -3.77 -5.08
CA VAL A 21 9.23 -3.48 -5.66
C VAL A 21 8.44 -4.78 -5.79
N LEU A 22 7.27 -4.83 -5.17
CA LEU A 22 6.31 -5.91 -5.34
C LEU A 22 5.16 -5.42 -6.22
N ARG A 23 4.80 -6.17 -7.26
CA ARG A 23 3.63 -5.88 -8.09
C ARG A 23 2.65 -7.03 -8.05
N PHE A 24 1.37 -6.68 -7.97
CA PHE A 24 0.28 -7.62 -7.83
C PHE A 24 -0.73 -7.42 -8.96
N ASP A 25 -1.12 -8.53 -9.59
CA ASP A 25 -2.00 -8.53 -10.75
C ASP A 25 -3.07 -9.62 -10.66
N PRO A 26 -4.16 -9.41 -9.89
CA PRO A 26 -4.41 -8.29 -8.98
C PRO A 26 -3.83 -8.53 -7.57
N CYS A 27 -3.81 -7.48 -6.74
CA CYS A 27 -3.70 -7.68 -5.29
C CYS A 27 -4.99 -8.31 -4.72
N GLY A 28 -4.89 -9.00 -3.58
CA GLY A 28 -6.02 -9.69 -2.96
C GLY A 28 -7.12 -8.81 -2.38
N SER A 29 -6.97 -7.49 -2.46
CA SER A 29 -7.87 -6.50 -1.88
C SER A 29 -8.43 -5.56 -2.94
N GLY A 30 -7.98 -4.30 -2.99
CA GLY A 30 -8.54 -3.29 -3.89
C GLY A 30 -8.40 -3.61 -5.37
N GLY A 31 -7.30 -4.24 -5.79
CA GLY A 31 -7.14 -4.74 -7.16
C GLY A 31 -8.20 -5.78 -7.53
N ARG A 32 -8.59 -6.65 -6.59
CA ARG A 32 -9.72 -7.57 -6.75
C ARG A 32 -11.04 -6.83 -6.81
N THR A 33 -11.25 -5.86 -5.91
CA THR A 33 -12.47 -5.04 -5.88
C THR A 33 -12.72 -4.35 -7.21
N LEU A 34 -11.69 -3.80 -7.83
CA LEU A 34 -11.77 -3.08 -9.10
C LEU A 34 -12.05 -3.98 -10.30
N ARG A 35 -11.69 -5.27 -10.24
CA ARG A 35 -11.70 -6.18 -11.39
C ARG A 35 -12.71 -7.31 -11.28
N GLY A 36 -13.17 -7.58 -10.08
CA GLY A 36 -13.94 -8.76 -9.77
C GLY A 36 -13.06 -9.94 -9.35
N ASP A 37 -13.74 -11.04 -9.08
CA ASP A 37 -13.12 -12.27 -8.66
C ASP A 37 -13.72 -13.46 -9.43
N PRO A 38 -12.99 -14.03 -10.40
CA PRO A 38 -13.48 -15.16 -11.18
C PRO A 38 -13.66 -16.42 -10.34
N ILE A 39 -12.87 -16.62 -9.28
CA ILE A 39 -13.00 -17.77 -8.37
C ILE A 39 -14.33 -17.72 -7.62
N GLU A 40 -14.79 -16.53 -7.26
CA GLU A 40 -16.09 -16.31 -6.60
C GLU A 40 -17.23 -16.11 -7.61
N GLY A 41 -16.94 -16.09 -8.92
CA GLY A 41 -17.92 -15.81 -9.97
C GLY A 41 -18.50 -14.39 -9.89
N THR A 42 -17.72 -13.41 -9.44
CA THR A 42 -18.19 -12.03 -9.24
C THR A 42 -17.47 -11.01 -10.12
N GLY A 43 -18.21 -10.03 -10.64
CA GLY A 43 -17.64 -8.91 -11.40
C GLY A 43 -17.01 -7.81 -10.53
N PRO A 44 -16.48 -6.75 -11.15
CA PRO A 44 -16.01 -5.54 -10.48
C PRO A 44 -17.05 -4.99 -9.49
N ARG A 45 -16.62 -4.51 -8.33
CA ARG A 45 -17.53 -3.94 -7.33
C ARG A 45 -18.04 -2.55 -7.70
N MET A 46 -17.41 -1.90 -8.65
CA MET A 46 -17.85 -0.61 -9.20
C MET A 46 -18.93 -0.76 -10.28
N GLN A 47 -19.33 -1.99 -10.59
CA GLN A 47 -20.37 -2.32 -11.56
C GLN A 47 -21.58 -2.97 -10.85
N PRO A 48 -22.74 -3.05 -11.53
CA PRO A 48 -23.91 -3.74 -10.98
C PRO A 48 -23.58 -5.19 -10.60
N PRO A 49 -24.17 -5.73 -9.52
CA PRO A 49 -25.19 -5.09 -8.68
C PRO A 49 -24.62 -4.30 -7.48
N TYR A 50 -23.30 -4.11 -7.42
CA TYR A 50 -22.64 -3.56 -6.23
C TYR A 50 -22.62 -2.03 -6.26
N ASP A 51 -22.32 -1.46 -7.43
CA ASP A 51 -22.30 -0.01 -7.68
C ASP A 51 -21.51 0.77 -6.60
N TRP A 52 -20.40 0.21 -6.13
CA TRP A 52 -19.52 0.89 -5.19
C TRP A 52 -18.80 2.05 -5.87
N THR A 53 -18.64 3.15 -5.15
CA THR A 53 -17.88 4.29 -5.65
C THR A 53 -16.37 4.12 -5.40
N VAL A 54 -15.60 4.99 -6.05
CA VAL A 54 -14.18 5.24 -5.83
C VAL A 54 -14.01 6.57 -5.11
N THR A 55 -12.79 6.99 -4.86
CA THR A 55 -12.56 8.35 -4.36
C THR A 55 -12.98 9.39 -5.37
N GLU A 56 -13.75 10.38 -4.93
CA GLU A 56 -14.23 11.47 -5.80
C GLU A 56 -13.47 12.78 -5.56
N GLU A 57 -13.11 13.04 -4.30
CA GLU A 57 -12.40 14.24 -3.89
C GLU A 57 -10.91 13.98 -3.63
N LYS A 58 -10.12 15.06 -3.64
CA LYS A 58 -8.68 14.99 -3.37
C LYS A 58 -8.41 14.97 -1.87
N HIS A 59 -7.73 13.93 -1.39
CA HIS A 59 -7.32 13.81 0.00
C HIS A 59 -5.92 13.21 0.12
N SER A 60 -5.25 13.40 1.25
CA SER A 60 -3.93 12.78 1.47
C SER A 60 -3.96 11.26 1.27
N TRP A 61 -5.03 10.63 1.75
CA TRP A 61 -5.19 9.18 1.81
C TRP A 61 -5.58 8.55 0.46
N ASN A 62 -5.66 9.34 -0.61
CA ASN A 62 -5.77 8.88 -1.99
C ASN A 62 -4.73 9.52 -2.91
N HIS A 63 -3.61 9.99 -2.34
CA HIS A 63 -2.55 10.71 -3.06
C HIS A 63 -3.06 11.95 -3.79
N TYR A 64 -4.09 12.60 -3.25
CA TYR A 64 -4.83 13.71 -3.88
C TYR A 64 -5.32 13.38 -5.31
N THR A 65 -5.58 12.10 -5.57
CA THR A 65 -5.93 11.56 -6.88
C THR A 65 -7.29 10.85 -6.78
N PRO A 66 -8.36 11.42 -7.37
CA PRO A 66 -9.64 10.74 -7.51
C PRO A 66 -9.53 9.45 -8.34
N GLY A 67 -10.44 8.50 -8.14
CA GLY A 67 -10.45 7.21 -8.84
C GLY A 67 -9.75 6.07 -8.12
N VAL A 68 -9.18 6.31 -6.93
CA VAL A 68 -8.62 5.26 -6.08
C VAL A 68 -9.75 4.44 -5.46
N CYS A 69 -9.61 3.11 -5.44
CA CYS A 69 -10.55 2.26 -4.71
C CYS A 69 -10.57 2.65 -3.22
N LEU A 70 -11.75 2.86 -2.62
CA LEU A 70 -11.87 3.22 -1.20
C LEU A 70 -11.21 2.20 -0.26
N TYR A 71 -11.10 0.93 -0.64
CA TYR A 71 -10.36 -0.05 0.15
C TYR A 71 -8.84 0.12 0.03
N CYS A 72 -8.32 0.60 -1.11
CA CYS A 72 -6.89 0.88 -1.28
C CYS A 72 -6.39 1.99 -0.33
N THR A 73 -7.28 2.91 0.07
CA THR A 73 -7.02 3.94 1.08
C THR A 73 -6.43 3.36 2.36
N HIS A 74 -6.89 2.18 2.78
CA HIS A 74 -6.35 1.48 3.95
C HIS A 74 -4.83 1.23 3.84
N CYS A 75 -4.35 0.84 2.65
CA CYS A 75 -2.92 0.62 2.42
C CYS A 75 -2.13 1.93 2.51
N ILE A 76 -2.65 3.03 1.94
CA ILE A 76 -1.99 4.34 1.98
C ILE A 76 -1.90 4.82 3.43
N ILE A 77 -3.00 4.79 4.16
CA ILE A 77 -3.03 5.26 5.56
C ILE A 77 -2.08 4.43 6.43
N LEU A 78 -2.17 3.10 6.36
CA LEU A 78 -1.40 2.24 7.26
C LEU A 78 0.08 2.12 6.90
N MET A 79 0.43 2.23 5.62
CA MET A 79 1.81 2.00 5.17
C MET A 79 2.59 3.28 4.90
N GLU A 80 1.90 4.38 4.59
CA GLU A 80 2.50 5.69 4.34
C GLU A 80 2.20 6.67 5.47
N GLU A 81 0.95 7.10 5.63
CA GLU A 81 0.63 8.22 6.52
C GLU A 81 0.98 7.93 7.99
N MET A 82 0.42 6.86 8.57
CA MET A 82 0.65 6.55 9.98
C MET A 82 2.15 6.28 10.28
N PRO A 83 2.91 5.53 9.46
CA PRO A 83 4.34 5.36 9.66
C PRO A 83 5.14 6.65 9.49
N MET A 84 4.79 7.51 8.52
CA MET A 84 5.43 8.83 8.40
C MET A 84 5.23 9.66 9.65
N ASP A 85 3.98 9.73 10.15
CA ASP A 85 3.65 10.51 11.34
C ASP A 85 4.30 9.92 12.61
N ARG A 86 4.54 8.60 12.64
CA ARG A 86 5.06 7.89 13.82
C ARG A 86 6.57 7.70 13.85
N PHE A 87 7.19 7.51 12.69
CA PHE A 87 8.59 7.12 12.51
C PHE A 87 9.35 8.03 11.56
N GLY A 88 8.68 8.94 10.86
CA GLY A 88 9.31 9.85 9.91
C GLY A 88 9.51 9.26 8.52
N TYR A 89 9.01 8.05 8.24
CA TYR A 89 9.13 7.41 6.93
C TYR A 89 8.00 6.43 6.64
N PRO A 90 7.61 6.22 5.37
CA PRO A 90 6.69 5.16 4.97
C PRO A 90 7.36 3.79 5.13
N VAL A 91 6.64 2.81 5.69
CA VAL A 91 7.11 1.41 5.71
C VAL A 91 6.93 0.76 4.34
N ARG A 92 5.92 1.18 3.57
CA ARG A 92 5.78 0.89 2.14
C ARG A 92 5.21 2.11 1.44
N VAL A 93 5.79 2.46 0.30
CA VAL A 93 5.20 3.38 -0.67
C VAL A 93 4.23 2.58 -1.51
N ILE A 94 2.95 2.97 -1.54
CA ILE A 94 1.89 2.25 -2.24
C ILE A 94 1.58 2.99 -3.54
N ASP A 95 1.51 2.28 -4.65
CA ASP A 95 0.90 2.81 -5.88
C ASP A 95 -0.37 1.98 -6.12
N PRO A 96 -1.54 2.48 -5.71
CA PRO A 96 -2.79 1.77 -5.90
C PRO A 96 -3.20 1.82 -7.38
N PRO A 97 -3.90 0.79 -7.88
CA PRO A 97 -4.55 0.89 -9.17
C PRO A 97 -5.68 1.93 -9.11
N LEU A 98 -5.77 2.75 -10.15
CA LEU A 98 -6.95 3.61 -10.39
C LEU A 98 -8.02 2.79 -11.11
N TYR A 99 -9.28 3.06 -10.78
CA TYR A 99 -10.39 2.44 -11.50
C TYR A 99 -10.49 2.97 -12.92
N ASP A 100 -10.57 2.04 -13.86
CA ASP A 100 -10.86 2.29 -15.26
C ASP A 100 -11.84 1.20 -15.68
N ALA A 101 -13.08 1.59 -16.00
CA ALA A 101 -14.15 0.65 -16.33
C ALA A 101 -13.83 -0.18 -17.59
N ASP A 102 -13.05 0.39 -18.51
CA ASP A 102 -12.67 -0.25 -19.78
C ASP A 102 -11.40 -1.10 -19.65
N ARG A 103 -10.68 -0.99 -18.51
CA ARG A 103 -9.39 -1.66 -18.28
C ARG A 103 -9.36 -2.33 -16.91
N THR A 104 -10.14 -3.40 -16.79
CA THR A 104 -10.24 -4.22 -15.56
C THR A 104 -9.65 -5.63 -15.70
N ALA A 105 -9.19 -6.05 -16.88
CA ALA A 105 -8.63 -7.40 -17.08
C ALA A 105 -7.20 -7.56 -16.52
N VAL A 106 -6.81 -8.80 -16.21
CA VAL A 106 -5.43 -9.16 -15.81
C VAL A 106 -4.46 -8.87 -16.97
N GLY A 107 -3.29 -8.33 -16.66
CA GLY A 107 -2.30 -7.92 -17.66
C GLY A 107 -2.61 -6.59 -18.37
N GLU A 108 -3.85 -6.09 -18.30
CA GLU A 108 -4.28 -4.85 -18.98
C GLU A 108 -4.43 -3.68 -18.01
N ALA A 109 -5.08 -3.93 -16.88
CA ALA A 109 -5.33 -2.94 -15.84
C ALA A 109 -4.02 -2.57 -15.10
N PRO A 110 -3.89 -1.33 -14.59
CA PRO A 110 -2.79 -0.97 -13.71
C PRO A 110 -2.63 -1.96 -12.54
N LYS A 111 -1.39 -2.32 -12.23
CA LYS A 111 -1.05 -3.22 -11.13
C LYS A 111 -0.97 -2.44 -9.83
N CYS A 112 -1.39 -3.06 -8.73
CA CYS A 112 -1.04 -2.53 -7.41
C CYS A 112 0.45 -2.77 -7.18
N GLN A 113 1.17 -1.74 -6.73
CA GLN A 113 2.61 -1.82 -6.47
C GLN A 113 2.93 -1.37 -5.05
N TRP A 114 3.82 -2.12 -4.39
CA TRP A 114 4.46 -1.70 -3.14
C TRP A 114 5.94 -1.48 -3.39
N GLN A 115 6.48 -0.40 -2.84
CA GLN A 115 7.92 -0.15 -2.85
C GLN A 115 8.42 -0.07 -1.41
N MET A 116 9.46 -0.83 -1.10
CA MET A 116 10.10 -0.87 0.20
C MET A 116 11.56 -0.46 0.04
N PHE A 117 11.88 0.77 0.44
CA PHE A 117 13.24 1.27 0.46
C PHE A 117 14.07 0.48 1.46
N LYS A 118 15.25 0.03 1.02
CA LYS A 118 16.20 -0.73 1.85
C LYS A 118 16.73 0.13 3.00
N ASP A 119 16.92 1.42 2.74
CA ASP A 119 17.19 2.46 3.73
C ASP A 119 16.01 3.46 3.76
N PRO A 120 15.24 3.54 4.87
CA PRO A 120 14.09 4.43 4.95
C PRO A 120 14.46 5.92 4.88
N THR A 121 15.73 6.29 5.15
CA THR A 121 16.18 7.67 5.02
C THR A 121 16.35 8.10 3.56
N GLN A 122 16.43 7.13 2.63
CA GLN A 122 16.60 7.36 1.19
C GLN A 122 15.27 7.54 0.46
N VAL A 123 14.12 7.41 1.13
CA VAL A 123 12.81 7.65 0.50
C VAL A 123 12.76 9.08 -0.07
N PRO A 124 12.52 9.27 -1.37
CA PRO A 124 12.40 10.60 -1.99
C PRO A 124 11.31 11.49 -1.35
N ALA A 125 11.54 12.81 -1.35
CA ALA A 125 10.61 13.78 -0.76
C ALA A 125 9.21 13.76 -1.42
N GLU A 126 9.14 13.47 -2.71
CA GLU A 126 7.88 13.36 -3.48
C GLU A 126 6.89 12.36 -2.86
N TYR A 127 7.37 11.28 -2.21
CA TYR A 127 6.50 10.31 -1.57
C TYR A 127 5.88 10.82 -0.27
N TYR A 128 6.49 11.80 0.39
CA TYR A 128 5.89 12.50 1.53
C TYR A 128 4.90 13.55 1.03
N GLU A 129 5.30 14.31 0.03
CA GLU A 129 4.51 15.42 -0.53
C GLU A 129 3.19 14.94 -1.12
N ARG A 130 3.18 13.77 -1.78
CA ARG A 130 1.96 13.19 -2.37
C ARG A 130 0.89 12.80 -1.34
N VAL A 131 1.26 12.65 -0.07
CA VAL A 131 0.33 12.45 1.06
C VAL A 131 0.25 13.69 1.96
N GLY A 132 0.73 14.85 1.50
CA GLY A 132 0.62 16.12 2.24
C GLY A 132 1.56 16.21 3.44
N ARG A 133 2.64 15.42 3.48
CA ARG A 133 3.68 15.46 4.49
C ARG A 133 4.95 16.11 3.92
N THR A 134 5.83 16.52 4.82
CA THR A 134 7.20 16.97 4.49
C THR A 134 8.19 15.93 4.99
N LYS A 135 9.19 15.60 4.18
CA LYS A 135 10.27 14.68 4.60
C LYS A 135 10.98 15.24 5.84
N PRO A 136 11.05 14.51 6.96
CA PRO A 136 11.67 15.01 8.18
C PRO A 136 13.19 14.96 8.09
N THR A 137 13.85 15.75 8.92
CA THR A 137 15.31 15.74 9.09
C THR A 137 15.78 14.75 10.15
N SER A 138 14.87 14.19 10.94
CA SER A 138 15.10 13.17 11.96
C SER A 138 14.10 12.02 11.79
N PHE A 139 14.58 10.79 11.99
CA PHE A 139 13.80 9.57 11.76
C PHE A 139 13.77 8.69 13.01
N GLY A 140 12.82 7.75 13.02
CA GLY A 140 12.64 6.74 14.05
C GLY A 140 11.70 7.18 15.17
N SER A 141 11.08 6.21 15.82
CA SER A 141 10.07 6.44 16.84
C SER A 141 10.53 7.37 17.98
N LYS A 142 11.81 7.29 18.37
CA LYS A 142 12.43 8.16 19.39
C LYS A 142 12.45 9.64 18.96
N ALA A 143 12.78 9.91 17.69
CA ALA A 143 12.77 11.28 17.16
C ALA A 143 11.37 11.92 17.21
N HIS A 144 10.33 11.10 17.21
CA HIS A 144 8.91 11.51 17.32
C HIS A 144 8.32 11.28 18.72
N GLY A 145 9.15 11.33 19.78
CA GLY A 145 8.67 11.34 21.15
C GLY A 145 8.17 9.99 21.69
N ALA A 146 8.52 8.86 21.05
CA ALA A 146 8.27 7.55 21.64
C ALA A 146 9.04 7.40 22.96
N ARG A 147 8.37 6.90 23.99
CA ARG A 147 9.06 6.40 25.19
C ARG A 147 10.03 5.29 24.81
N GLU A 148 11.21 5.27 25.43
CA GLU A 148 12.08 4.11 25.34
C GLU A 148 11.35 2.87 25.89
N LEU A 149 11.42 1.78 25.13
CA LEU A 149 11.00 0.50 25.66
C LEU A 149 12.01 0.08 26.74
N PRO A 150 11.54 -0.49 27.86
CA PRO A 150 12.45 -1.03 28.86
C PRO A 150 13.34 -2.10 28.21
N VAL A 151 14.60 -2.17 28.64
CA VAL A 151 15.49 -3.26 28.22
C VAL A 151 14.83 -4.57 28.66
N ILE A 152 14.48 -5.41 27.69
CA ILE A 152 13.96 -6.75 27.98
C ILE A 152 15.14 -7.59 28.47
N THR A 153 15.31 -7.67 29.78
CA THR A 153 16.38 -8.43 30.45
C THR A 153 16.03 -9.90 30.68
N SER A 154 14.80 -10.32 30.38
CA SER A 154 14.37 -11.73 30.43
C SER A 154 14.10 -12.26 29.02
N GLY A 155 14.79 -13.33 28.64
CA GLY A 155 14.55 -14.03 27.37
C GLY A 155 13.09 -14.45 27.21
N LEU A 156 12.62 -14.50 25.96
CA LEU A 156 11.33 -15.10 25.62
C LEU A 156 11.29 -16.51 26.23
N PRO A 157 10.26 -16.87 27.03
CA PRO A 157 10.09 -18.24 27.48
C PRO A 157 10.03 -19.16 26.25
N GLY A 158 10.97 -20.09 26.13
CA GLY A 158 11.03 -21.07 25.04
C GLY A 158 12.11 -20.87 23.97
N ALA A 159 13.02 -19.91 24.13
CA ALA A 159 14.27 -19.90 23.37
C ALA A 159 15.33 -20.76 24.09
N GLY A 160 15.15 -22.08 24.01
CA GLY A 160 16.06 -23.11 24.51
C GLY A 160 16.10 -24.29 23.57
#